data_AF-A0A2U1WLG9-F1
#
_entry.id   AF-A0A2U1WLG9-F1
#
_cell.length_a   1.000
_cell.length_b   1.000
_cell.length_c   1.000
_cell.angle_alpha   90.00
_cell.angle_beta   90.00
_cell.angle_gamma   90.00
#
_symmetry.space_group_name_H-M   'P 1'
#
loop_
_entity.id
_entity.type
_entity.pdbx_description
1 polymer ?
#
loop_
_entity_poly.entity_id
_entity_poly.type
_entity_poly.pdbx_seq_one_letter_code
_entity_poly.pdbx_strand_id
1 'polypeptide(L)'
;MAVAVAAVAALVSMPAGAESILDKLTLDSVHTGSIRIGRATVPLPEGEWIVTALNEAKNTSNSVLATVTLASFAGEKLSGYITIDLNADMSASGWTPHQFCHRTDVYFIHKDADYGNDQACWGVNHYVFDKTSTYKPTQGKNIQATLAGRGQTMPSTMIYALYRLSDRSNYLTYAVHVNPALSGFADETGKWADSSWHKDLIGASPDKVAYLEAFKAKAAPLYAAMKDGGLYTGRADPAAAAKPAPGGASQTTAAPSVEQRLTTLKDLHDRQVITPAEYEAKRKEILGGL
;
A
#
# COMPACT_ATOMS: atom_id res chain seq x y z
N MET A 1 -39.63 1.38 -55.15
CA MET A 1 -38.47 2.20 -54.75
C MET A 1 -38.57 2.40 -53.25
N ALA A 2 -37.76 1.69 -52.46
CA ALA A 2 -37.71 1.83 -51.01
C ALA A 2 -36.27 2.18 -50.63
N VAL A 3 -36.06 3.37 -50.08
CA VAL A 3 -34.75 3.86 -49.65
C VAL A 3 -34.58 3.49 -48.18
N ALA A 4 -33.65 2.58 -47.89
CA ALA A 4 -33.28 2.22 -46.53
C ALA A 4 -32.28 3.25 -45.98
N VAL A 5 -32.67 3.96 -44.93
CA VAL A 5 -31.80 4.89 -44.19
C VAL A 5 -31.08 4.10 -43.10
N ALA A 6 -29.77 3.89 -43.25
CA ALA A 6 -28.94 3.29 -42.22
C ALA A 6 -28.54 4.35 -41.19
N ALA A 7 -29.04 4.23 -39.96
CA ALA A 7 -28.63 5.05 -38.84
C ALA A 7 -27.29 4.54 -38.28
N VAL A 8 -26.23 5.33 -38.41
CA VAL A 8 -24.92 5.07 -37.80
C VAL A 8 -24.98 5.54 -36.35
N ALA A 9 -25.04 4.60 -35.41
CA ALA A 9 -24.92 4.89 -33.99
C ALA A 9 -23.44 5.14 -33.64
N ALA A 10 -23.08 6.40 -33.40
CA ALA A 10 -21.77 6.76 -32.87
C ALA A 10 -21.67 6.36 -31.40
N LEU A 11 -20.92 5.29 -31.10
CA LEU A 11 -20.53 4.93 -29.74
C LEU A 11 -19.53 5.96 -29.22
N VAL A 12 -20.01 6.91 -28.42
CA VAL A 12 -19.16 7.79 -27.61
C VAL A 12 -18.55 6.95 -26.50
N SER A 13 -17.29 6.53 -26.69
CA SER A 13 -16.50 5.90 -25.64
C SER A 13 -16.09 6.99 -24.65
N MET A 14 -16.87 7.18 -23.58
CA MET A 14 -16.43 8.04 -22.49
C MET A 14 -15.24 7.38 -21.80
N PRO A 15 -14.15 8.12 -21.53
CA PRO A 15 -13.06 7.59 -20.73
C PRO A 15 -13.63 7.21 -19.36
N ALA A 16 -13.48 5.93 -18.98
CA ALA A 16 -13.78 5.48 -17.63
C ALA A 16 -12.86 6.25 -16.67
N GLY A 17 -13.38 7.32 -16.07
CA GLY A 17 -12.71 8.00 -14.97
C GLY A 17 -12.44 6.97 -13.88
N ALA A 18 -11.27 7.05 -13.24
CA ALA A 18 -11.02 6.25 -12.05
C ALA A 18 -12.14 6.54 -11.04
N GLU A 19 -12.98 5.53 -10.77
CA GLU A 19 -14.08 5.67 -9.81
C GLU A 19 -13.48 5.98 -8.43
N SER A 20 -14.01 7.00 -7.76
CA SER A 20 -13.53 7.44 -6.46
C SER A 20 -13.72 6.35 -5.41
N ILE A 21 -12.76 6.18 -4.50
CA ILE A 21 -12.92 5.24 -3.39
C ILE A 21 -14.05 5.67 -2.44
N LEU A 22 -14.37 6.96 -2.41
CA LEU A 22 -15.39 7.58 -1.58
C LEU A 22 -16.81 7.10 -1.93
N ASP A 23 -17.01 6.59 -3.15
CA ASP A 23 -18.30 6.09 -3.62
C ASP A 23 -18.43 4.55 -3.48
N LYS A 24 -17.31 3.85 -3.27
CA LYS A 24 -17.25 2.38 -3.25
C LYS A 24 -17.11 1.78 -1.87
N LEU A 25 -16.49 2.52 -0.95
CA LEU A 25 -16.33 2.11 0.44
C LEU A 25 -17.33 2.85 1.31
N THR A 26 -18.02 2.12 2.17
CA THR A 26 -19.02 2.69 3.08
C THR A 26 -18.42 2.84 4.47
N LEU A 27 -18.62 4.00 5.09
CA LEU A 27 -18.33 4.18 6.52
C LEU A 27 -19.11 3.18 7.36
N ASP A 28 -18.53 2.79 8.50
CA ASP A 28 -19.09 1.81 9.44
C ASP A 28 -19.29 0.40 8.88
N SER A 29 -18.91 0.14 7.61
CA SER A 29 -18.87 -1.20 7.06
C SER A 29 -17.81 -2.05 7.77
N VAL A 30 -18.15 -3.32 7.99
CA VAL A 30 -17.29 -4.30 8.68
C VAL A 30 -16.64 -5.22 7.64
N HIS A 31 -15.33 -5.39 7.74
CA HIS A 31 -14.53 -6.24 6.85
C HIS A 31 -13.76 -7.28 7.67
N THR A 32 -13.59 -8.47 7.09
CA THR A 32 -12.80 -9.57 7.64
C THR A 32 -11.93 -10.16 6.54
N GLY A 33 -10.71 -10.58 6.88
CA GLY A 33 -9.76 -11.23 5.98
C GLY A 33 -9.13 -10.31 4.91
N SER A 34 -9.90 -9.48 4.21
CA SER A 34 -9.40 -8.50 3.25
C SER A 34 -10.36 -7.34 3.02
N ILE A 35 -9.86 -6.25 2.44
CA ILE A 35 -10.66 -5.10 1.98
C ILE A 35 -10.25 -4.69 0.57
N ARG A 36 -11.24 -4.42 -0.28
CA ARG A 36 -11.05 -3.94 -1.66
C ARG A 36 -11.03 -2.41 -1.67
N ILE A 37 -9.92 -1.81 -2.07
CA ILE A 37 -9.74 -0.35 -2.16
C ILE A 37 -9.25 0.01 -3.55
N GLY A 38 -10.11 0.63 -4.36
CA GLY A 38 -9.78 1.05 -5.72
C GLY A 38 -9.34 -0.12 -6.60
N ARG A 39 -8.02 -0.28 -6.83
CA ARG A 39 -7.41 -1.40 -7.60
C ARG A 39 -6.69 -2.45 -6.74
N ALA A 40 -6.60 -2.23 -5.43
CA ALA A 40 -5.96 -3.14 -4.49
C ALA A 40 -6.97 -4.01 -3.71
N THR A 41 -6.59 -5.24 -3.40
CA THR A 41 -7.19 -6.09 -2.37
C THR A 41 -6.16 -6.24 -1.25
N VAL A 42 -6.40 -5.56 -0.13
CA VAL A 42 -5.45 -5.52 0.99
C VAL A 42 -5.87 -6.55 2.04
N PRO A 43 -4.99 -7.49 2.45
CA PRO A 43 -5.31 -8.43 3.52
C PRO A 43 -5.48 -7.67 4.84
N LEU A 44 -6.36 -8.18 5.69
CA LEU A 44 -6.58 -7.68 7.03
C LEU A 44 -6.08 -8.71 8.06
N PRO A 45 -5.58 -8.29 9.22
CA PRO A 45 -5.35 -9.19 10.33
C PRO A 45 -6.66 -9.86 10.73
N GLU A 46 -6.55 -10.97 11.46
CA GLU A 46 -7.72 -11.63 12.05
C GLU A 46 -8.59 -10.65 12.85
N GLY A 47 -9.91 -10.85 12.77
CA GLY A 47 -10.91 -10.05 13.46
C GLY A 47 -11.75 -9.19 12.53
N GLU A 48 -12.70 -8.49 13.15
CA GLU A 48 -13.60 -7.56 12.49
C GLU A 48 -12.99 -6.16 12.50
N TRP A 49 -13.01 -5.52 11.32
CA TRP A 49 -12.45 -4.19 11.10
C TRP A 49 -13.51 -3.26 10.53
N ILE A 50 -13.80 -2.18 11.25
CA ILE A 50 -14.82 -1.19 10.91
C ILE A 50 -14.16 -0.03 10.18
N VAL A 51 -14.65 0.35 9.01
CA VAL A 51 -14.19 1.55 8.29
C VAL A 51 -14.61 2.82 9.03
N THR A 52 -13.65 3.59 9.56
CA THR A 52 -13.96 4.80 10.35
C THR A 52 -13.72 6.10 9.59
N ALA A 53 -12.82 6.07 8.60
CA ALA A 53 -12.51 7.24 7.78
C ALA A 53 -12.05 6.86 6.38
N LEU A 54 -12.42 7.71 5.43
CA LEU A 54 -12.01 7.65 4.04
C LEU A 54 -11.50 9.03 3.62
N ASN A 55 -10.41 9.07 2.88
CA ASN A 55 -9.87 10.30 2.34
C ASN A 55 -9.31 10.05 0.94
N GLU A 56 -9.59 10.97 0.03
CA GLU A 56 -9.04 10.96 -1.32
C GLU A 56 -8.46 12.34 -1.62
N ALA A 57 -7.20 12.40 -2.04
CA ALA A 57 -6.51 13.65 -2.30
C ALA A 57 -5.52 13.52 -3.43
N LYS A 58 -5.31 14.60 -4.19
CA LYS A 58 -4.23 14.65 -5.19
C LYS A 58 -2.92 15.08 -4.56
N ASN A 59 -1.84 14.39 -4.90
CA ASN A 59 -0.49 14.85 -4.57
C ASN A 59 -0.04 15.97 -5.53
N THR A 60 1.17 16.49 -5.32
CA THR A 60 1.76 17.55 -6.15
C THR A 60 2.03 17.13 -7.60
N SER A 61 2.03 15.83 -7.89
CA SER A 61 2.17 15.24 -9.22
C SER A 61 0.81 14.87 -9.85
N ASN A 62 -0.30 15.32 -9.26
CA ASN A 62 -1.69 15.02 -9.66
C ASN A 62 -2.12 13.56 -9.55
N SER A 63 -1.33 12.68 -8.93
CA SER A 63 -1.77 11.33 -8.61
C SER A 63 -2.80 11.34 -7.49
N VAL A 64 -3.87 10.57 -7.66
CA VAL A 64 -4.94 10.41 -6.68
C VAL A 64 -4.51 9.40 -5.62
N LEU A 65 -4.46 9.85 -4.38
CA LEU A 65 -4.13 9.07 -3.20
C LEU A 65 -5.40 8.74 -2.43
N ALA A 66 -5.50 7.49 -2.00
CA ALA A 66 -6.56 6.96 -1.16
C ALA A 66 -5.98 6.62 0.22
N THR A 67 -6.62 7.11 1.27
CA THR A 67 -6.34 6.74 2.65
C THR A 67 -7.60 6.14 3.27
N VAL A 68 -7.49 4.92 3.79
CA VAL A 68 -8.57 4.23 4.51
C VAL A 68 -8.12 3.96 5.94
N THR A 69 -8.94 4.34 6.91
CA THR A 69 -8.72 4.01 8.32
C THR A 69 -9.76 2.99 8.78
N LEU A 70 -9.28 1.91 9.41
CA LEU A 70 -10.13 0.93 10.06
C LEU A 70 -9.83 0.82 11.55
N ALA A 71 -10.81 0.40 12.33
CA ALA A 71 -10.69 0.17 13.75
C ALA A 71 -11.28 -1.17 14.15
N SER A 72 -10.66 -1.84 15.11
CA SER A 72 -11.18 -3.03 15.77
C SER A 72 -11.32 -2.78 17.27
N PHE A 73 -12.31 -3.43 17.88
CA PHE A 73 -12.66 -3.22 19.28
C PHE A 73 -12.77 -4.55 20.02
N ALA A 74 -12.27 -4.59 21.26
CA ALA A 74 -12.51 -5.65 22.21
C ALA A 74 -13.39 -5.09 23.33
N GLY A 75 -14.71 -5.31 23.21
CA GLY A 75 -15.70 -4.62 24.05
C GLY A 75 -15.61 -3.09 23.83
N GLU A 76 -15.44 -2.35 24.91
CA GLU A 76 -15.32 -0.88 24.88
C GLU A 76 -13.86 -0.39 24.79
N LYS A 77 -12.93 -1.21 24.30
CA LYS A 77 -11.53 -0.80 24.14
C LYS A 77 -11.09 -0.97 22.71
N LEU A 78 -10.39 0.04 22.18
CA LEU A 78 -9.67 -0.10 20.90
C LEU A 78 -8.68 -1.26 21.02
N SER A 79 -8.87 -2.30 20.20
CA SER A 79 -7.95 -3.43 20.13
C SER A 79 -6.86 -3.21 19.09
N GLY A 80 -7.24 -2.57 17.98
CA GLY A 80 -6.30 -2.16 16.96
C GLY A 80 -6.88 -1.12 16.03
N TYR A 81 -5.99 -0.46 15.29
CA TYR A 81 -6.38 0.40 14.18
C TYR A 81 -5.44 0.20 13.01
N ILE A 82 -5.96 0.41 11.82
CA ILE A 82 -5.26 0.23 10.56
C ILE A 82 -5.31 1.53 9.77
N THR A 83 -4.20 1.90 9.16
CA THR A 83 -4.14 2.91 8.10
C THR A 83 -3.60 2.29 6.83
N ILE A 84 -4.32 2.50 5.73
CA ILE A 84 -3.97 2.04 4.39
C ILE A 84 -3.85 3.26 3.50
N ASP A 85 -2.64 3.57 3.05
CA ASP A 85 -2.37 4.62 2.06
C ASP A 85 -1.92 3.98 0.75
N LEU A 86 -2.60 4.27 -0.34
CA LEU A 86 -2.26 3.77 -1.67
C LEU A 86 -2.67 4.75 -2.76
N ASN A 87 -2.12 4.58 -3.96
CA ASN A 87 -2.54 5.33 -5.13
C ASN A 87 -3.75 4.69 -5.82
N ALA A 88 -4.78 5.50 -6.09
CA ALA A 88 -5.95 5.07 -6.85
C ALA A 88 -5.60 4.94 -8.36
N ASP A 89 -4.82 5.87 -8.90
CA ASP A 89 -4.34 5.91 -10.27
C ASP A 89 -2.86 5.52 -10.41
N MET A 90 -2.42 5.06 -11.58
CA MET A 90 -1.01 4.67 -11.78
C MET A 90 -0.11 5.90 -11.90
N SER A 91 0.99 5.93 -11.14
CA SER A 91 2.04 6.95 -11.30
C SER A 91 2.86 6.72 -12.57
N ALA A 92 3.26 7.80 -13.22
CA ALA A 92 4.17 7.78 -14.38
C ALA A 92 5.65 7.88 -13.97
N SER A 93 5.91 8.51 -12.81
CA SER A 93 7.24 8.94 -12.35
C SER A 93 7.76 8.17 -11.14
N GLY A 94 6.99 7.25 -10.56
CA GLY A 94 7.36 6.55 -9.34
C GLY A 94 6.88 7.22 -8.06
N TRP A 95 7.45 6.77 -6.95
CA TRP A 95 7.08 7.17 -5.60
C TRP A 95 8.33 7.47 -4.78
N THR A 96 8.21 8.44 -3.87
CA THR A 96 9.30 8.76 -2.95
C THR A 96 9.54 7.60 -1.98
N PRO A 97 10.82 7.27 -1.70
CA PRO A 97 11.15 6.28 -0.69
C PRO A 97 10.61 6.68 0.69
N HIS A 98 9.96 5.73 1.37
CA HIS A 98 9.44 5.92 2.71
C HIS A 98 10.56 5.76 3.74
N GLN A 99 10.77 6.78 4.57
CA GLN A 99 11.89 6.84 5.51
C GLN A 99 11.89 5.74 6.57
N PHE A 100 10.72 5.15 6.87
CA PHE A 100 10.65 4.00 7.78
C PHE A 100 11.59 2.86 7.33
N CYS A 101 11.71 2.60 6.02
CA CYS A 101 12.59 1.56 5.49
C CYS A 101 14.08 1.80 5.78
N HIS A 102 14.47 3.02 6.17
CA HIS A 102 15.86 3.40 6.45
C HIS A 102 16.15 3.53 7.95
N ARG A 103 15.14 3.35 8.81
CA ARG A 103 15.29 3.47 10.26
C ARG A 103 16.16 2.33 10.81
N THR A 104 17.05 2.67 11.74
CA THR A 104 17.92 1.72 12.47
C THR A 104 17.54 1.56 13.94
N ASP A 105 16.71 2.48 14.43
CA ASP A 105 16.24 2.65 15.81
C ASP A 105 14.82 2.10 16.03
N VAL A 106 14.29 1.33 15.07
CA VAL A 106 13.05 0.56 15.23
C VAL A 106 13.37 -0.83 15.76
N TYR A 107 12.41 -1.45 16.45
CA TYR A 107 12.59 -2.78 17.04
C TYR A 107 13.06 -3.81 15.99
N PHE A 108 12.32 -3.91 14.88
CA PHE A 108 12.62 -4.82 13.78
C PHE A 108 12.39 -4.17 12.42
N ILE A 109 13.22 -4.51 11.44
CA ILE A 109 13.03 -4.13 10.05
C ILE A 109 13.52 -5.23 9.11
N HIS A 110 12.72 -5.53 8.10
CA HIS A 110 13.01 -6.43 6.98
C HIS A 110 12.96 -5.64 5.68
N LYS A 111 13.92 -5.88 4.78
CA LYS A 111 14.06 -5.17 3.50
C LYS A 111 14.33 -6.15 2.38
N ASP A 112 13.46 -6.14 1.37
CA ASP A 112 13.61 -6.92 0.14
C ASP A 112 14.04 -6.05 -1.05
N ALA A 113 13.53 -4.82 -1.15
CA ALA A 113 13.89 -3.86 -2.18
C ALA A 113 13.94 -2.44 -1.60
N ASP A 114 14.90 -1.65 -2.06
CA ASP A 114 15.09 -0.26 -1.61
C ASP A 114 15.99 0.50 -2.60
N TYR A 115 15.58 0.57 -3.87
CA TYR A 115 16.37 1.18 -4.94
C TYR A 115 15.47 1.86 -6.00
N GLY A 116 15.77 3.11 -6.33
CA GLY A 116 14.99 3.88 -7.29
C GLY A 116 13.54 4.06 -6.81
N ASN A 117 12.59 3.55 -7.58
CA ASN A 117 11.15 3.57 -7.23
C ASN A 117 10.68 2.31 -6.51
N ASP A 118 11.53 1.27 -6.49
CA ASP A 118 11.19 -0.02 -5.94
C ASP A 118 11.54 -0.04 -4.45
N GLN A 119 10.52 -0.17 -3.61
CA GLN A 119 10.69 -0.28 -2.16
C GLN A 119 9.79 -1.37 -1.62
N ALA A 120 10.37 -2.38 -0.99
CA ALA A 120 9.66 -3.45 -0.33
C ALA A 120 10.31 -3.67 1.03
N CYS A 121 9.66 -3.17 2.08
CA CYS A 121 10.13 -3.33 3.45
C CYS A 121 8.94 -3.49 4.41
N TRP A 122 9.21 -4.05 5.58
CA TRP A 122 8.29 -3.95 6.70
C TRP A 122 9.04 -3.97 8.02
N GLY A 123 8.39 -3.58 9.10
CA GLY A 123 9.04 -3.55 10.40
C GLY A 123 8.05 -3.41 11.54
N VAL A 124 8.54 -3.62 12.76
CA VAL A 124 7.77 -3.49 13.99
C VAL A 124 8.40 -2.39 14.84
N ASN A 125 7.55 -1.55 15.43
CA ASN A 125 7.97 -0.49 16.32
C ASN A 125 6.82 -0.09 17.28
N HIS A 126 7.08 0.78 18.25
CA HIS A 126 6.04 1.47 19.00
C HIS A 126 5.73 2.84 18.41
N TYR A 127 4.48 3.25 18.53
CA TYR A 127 3.99 4.57 18.18
C TYR A 127 3.44 5.24 19.43
N VAL A 128 3.91 6.45 19.71
CA VAL A 128 3.38 7.29 20.79
C VAL A 128 2.44 8.30 20.17
N PHE A 129 1.17 8.27 20.56
CA PHE A 129 0.16 9.18 20.04
C PHE A 129 0.23 10.53 20.70
N ASP A 130 0.16 11.57 19.88
CA ASP A 130 -0.23 12.89 20.36
C ASP A 130 -1.65 12.82 20.93
N LYS A 131 -1.92 13.62 21.96
CA LYS A 131 -3.26 13.69 22.59
C LYS A 131 -4.35 14.14 21.62
N THR A 132 -3.97 14.85 20.57
CA THR A 132 -4.87 15.38 19.55
C THR A 132 -4.28 15.19 18.16
N SER A 133 -5.16 15.00 17.19
CA SER A 133 -4.85 14.86 15.77
C SER A 133 -5.55 15.96 15.02
N THR A 134 -4.79 16.66 14.19
CA THR A 134 -5.32 17.69 13.29
C THR A 134 -5.83 17.11 11.96
N TYR A 135 -5.64 15.80 11.74
CA TYR A 135 -6.08 15.12 10.53
C TYR A 135 -7.61 15.13 10.43
N LYS A 136 -8.12 15.61 9.30
CA LYS A 136 -9.55 15.66 8.97
C LYS A 136 -9.79 14.87 7.69
N PRO A 137 -10.36 13.65 7.76
CA PRO A 137 -10.63 12.87 6.57
C PRO A 137 -11.77 13.51 5.75
N THR A 138 -11.84 13.19 4.45
CA THR A 138 -12.95 13.63 3.58
C THR A 138 -14.30 13.10 4.07
N GLN A 139 -14.34 11.84 4.49
CA GLN A 139 -15.52 11.21 5.06
C GLN A 139 -15.17 10.52 6.39
N GLY A 140 -16.13 10.55 7.33
CA GLY A 140 -16.01 9.89 8.62
C GLY A 140 -15.24 10.70 9.65
N LYS A 141 -14.63 10.00 10.61
CA LYS A 141 -13.89 10.60 11.72
C LYS A 141 -12.53 9.93 11.84
N ASN A 142 -11.49 10.72 12.11
CA ASN A 142 -10.20 10.15 12.48
C ASN A 142 -10.36 9.23 13.72
N ILE A 143 -9.37 8.38 13.97
CA ILE A 143 -9.49 7.36 15.02
C ILE A 143 -9.74 7.98 16.39
N GLN A 144 -9.10 9.10 16.73
CA GLN A 144 -9.27 9.77 18.02
C GLN A 144 -10.68 10.34 18.20
N ALA A 145 -11.23 10.98 17.17
CA ALA A 145 -12.60 11.48 17.18
C ALA A 145 -13.64 10.34 17.19
N THR A 146 -13.31 9.20 16.58
CA THR A 146 -14.11 7.97 16.66
C THR A 146 -14.17 7.44 18.09
N LEU A 147 -13.03 7.37 18.79
CA LEU A 147 -12.96 6.96 20.19
C LEU A 147 -13.66 7.94 21.12
N ALA A 148 -13.46 9.25 20.92
CA ALA A 148 -14.12 10.28 21.70
C ALA A 148 -15.65 10.19 21.60
N GLY A 149 -16.18 9.89 20.40
CA GLY A 149 -17.60 9.63 20.19
C GLY A 149 -18.15 8.39 20.91
N ARG A 150 -17.26 7.49 21.36
CA ARG A 150 -17.57 6.31 22.16
C ARG A 150 -17.25 6.49 23.65
N GLY A 151 -16.91 7.71 24.09
CA GLY A 151 -16.48 7.96 25.47
C GLY A 151 -15.13 7.36 25.83
N GLN A 152 -14.31 7.02 24.83
CA GLN A 152 -12.99 6.40 24.99
C GLN A 152 -11.88 7.39 24.66
N THR A 153 -10.70 7.16 25.24
CA THR A 153 -9.46 7.86 24.90
C THR A 153 -8.57 6.98 24.03
N MET A 154 -7.79 7.60 23.15
CA MET A 154 -6.75 6.91 22.41
C MET A 154 -5.69 6.36 23.39
N PRO A 155 -5.25 5.10 23.25
CA PRO A 155 -4.06 4.63 23.96
C PRO A 155 -2.87 5.53 23.65
N SER A 156 -2.08 5.86 24.67
CA SER A 156 -0.95 6.76 24.53
C SER A 156 0.19 6.11 23.75
N THR A 157 0.39 4.80 23.93
CA THR A 157 1.34 4.00 23.15
C THR A 157 0.66 2.78 22.55
N MET A 158 0.90 2.54 21.25
CA MET A 158 0.54 1.29 20.57
C MET A 158 1.76 0.66 19.94
N ILE A 159 1.69 -0.65 19.71
CA ILE A 159 2.68 -1.37 18.91
C ILE A 159 2.16 -1.45 17.49
N TYR A 160 3.02 -1.26 16.50
CA TYR A 160 2.60 -1.32 15.11
C TYR A 160 3.57 -2.09 14.23
N ALA A 161 3.01 -2.70 13.19
CA ALA A 161 3.73 -3.20 12.05
C ALA A 161 3.44 -2.26 10.86
N LEU A 162 4.47 -1.73 10.22
CA LEU A 162 4.35 -0.94 9.00
C LEU A 162 4.97 -1.71 7.84
N TYR A 163 4.24 -1.72 6.73
CA TYR A 163 4.61 -2.36 5.49
C TYR A 163 4.63 -1.31 4.40
N ARG A 164 5.70 -1.32 3.61
CA ARG A 164 5.89 -0.43 2.48
C ARG A 164 6.17 -1.28 1.25
N LEU A 165 5.33 -1.13 0.25
CA LEU A 165 5.50 -1.71 -1.07
C LEU A 165 5.35 -0.59 -2.09
N SER A 166 6.32 -0.39 -2.96
CA SER A 166 6.21 0.51 -4.09
C SER A 166 7.03 0.04 -5.27
N ASP A 167 6.57 0.40 -6.46
CA ASP A 167 7.27 0.28 -7.73
C ASP A 167 7.13 1.59 -8.52
N ARG A 168 7.41 1.61 -9.82
CA ARG A 168 7.23 2.82 -10.64
C ARG A 168 5.79 3.34 -10.71
N SER A 169 4.78 2.49 -10.58
CA SER A 169 3.39 2.81 -10.84
C SER A 169 2.50 2.79 -9.61
N ASN A 170 2.86 2.03 -8.58
CA ASN A 170 2.03 1.81 -7.42
C ASN A 170 2.82 1.95 -6.12
N TYR A 171 2.11 2.34 -5.06
CA TYR A 171 2.58 2.22 -3.70
C TYR A 171 1.46 1.77 -2.77
N LEU A 172 1.90 1.19 -1.67
CA LEU A 172 1.14 0.90 -0.49
C LEU A 172 2.01 1.25 0.72
N THR A 173 1.49 2.09 1.61
CA THR A 173 1.92 2.15 2.99
C THR A 173 0.78 1.62 3.84
N TYR A 174 1.03 0.53 4.54
CA TYR A 174 0.04 -0.16 5.36
C TYR A 174 0.57 -0.21 6.78
N ALA A 175 -0.21 0.22 7.76
CA ALA A 175 0.19 0.14 9.16
C ALA A 175 -0.91 -0.46 10.03
N VAL A 176 -0.57 -1.51 10.76
CA VAL A 176 -1.44 -2.21 11.71
C VAL A 176 -0.95 -1.89 13.10
N HIS A 177 -1.79 -1.25 13.90
CA HIS A 177 -1.49 -0.91 15.28
C HIS A 177 -2.33 -1.76 16.22
N VAL A 178 -1.73 -2.22 17.31
CA VAL A 178 -2.38 -3.02 18.35
C VAL A 178 -2.17 -2.41 19.72
N ASN A 179 -3.18 -2.50 20.58
CA ASN A 179 -3.16 -1.95 21.92
C ASN A 179 -2.50 -2.94 22.90
N PRO A 180 -1.27 -2.69 23.38
CA PRO A 180 -0.59 -3.62 24.28
C PRO A 180 -1.28 -3.72 25.66
N ALA A 181 -2.10 -2.74 26.05
CA ALA A 181 -2.82 -2.80 27.32
C ALA A 181 -3.86 -3.92 27.39
N LEU A 182 -4.35 -4.40 26.23
CA LEU A 182 -5.21 -5.59 26.18
C LEU A 182 -4.45 -6.89 26.47
N SER A 183 -3.12 -6.84 26.48
CA SER A 183 -2.23 -7.95 26.87
C SER A 183 -1.63 -7.75 28.26
N GLY A 184 -2.17 -6.83 29.06
CA GLY A 184 -1.76 -6.61 30.45
C GLY A 184 -0.61 -5.62 30.65
N PHE A 185 -0.10 -4.99 29.59
CA PHE A 185 0.91 -3.94 29.72
C PHE A 185 0.30 -2.60 30.14
N ALA A 186 1.08 -1.75 30.82
CA ALA A 186 0.66 -0.40 31.12
C ALA A 186 0.55 0.45 29.83
N ASP A 187 -0.40 1.39 29.80
CA ASP A 187 -0.41 2.44 28.78
C ASP A 187 0.65 3.48 29.13
N GLU A 188 1.71 3.54 28.32
CA GLU A 188 2.85 4.42 28.55
C GLU A 188 2.67 5.75 27.84
N THR A 189 2.98 6.83 28.55
CA THR A 189 2.98 8.19 28.01
C THR A 189 4.42 8.73 28.00
N GLY A 190 4.69 9.73 27.18
CA GLY A 190 6.00 10.40 27.17
C GLY A 190 6.51 10.64 25.77
N LYS A 191 7.84 10.74 25.61
CA LYS A 191 8.48 10.86 24.31
C LYS A 191 8.78 9.48 23.74
N TRP A 192 8.78 9.39 22.41
CA TRP A 192 9.08 8.14 21.71
C TRP A 192 10.42 7.52 22.12
N ALA A 193 11.48 8.32 22.23
CA ALA A 193 12.83 7.86 22.59
C ALA A 193 12.96 7.38 24.05
N ASP A 194 12.09 7.85 24.93
CA ASP A 194 12.11 7.51 26.37
C ASP A 194 11.19 6.32 26.70
N SER A 195 10.41 5.84 25.72
CA SER A 195 9.49 4.72 25.93
C SER A 195 10.26 3.44 26.20
N SER A 196 9.81 2.65 27.17
CA SER A 196 10.43 1.35 27.44
C SER A 196 10.15 0.30 26.34
N TRP A 197 9.32 0.63 25.35
CA TRP A 197 9.16 -0.13 24.11
C TRP A 197 10.22 0.20 23.04
N HIS A 198 11.02 1.26 23.24
CA HIS A 198 12.07 1.65 22.32
C HIS A 198 13.14 0.57 22.19
N LYS A 199 13.70 0.41 20.97
CA LYS A 199 14.69 -0.64 20.64
C LYS A 199 15.84 -0.72 21.65
N ASP A 200 16.35 0.43 22.07
CA ASP A 200 17.51 0.52 22.97
C ASP A 200 17.16 0.27 24.45
N LEU A 201 15.88 0.36 24.83
CA LEU A 201 15.42 0.27 26.22
C LEU A 201 14.69 -1.05 26.52
N ILE A 202 14.09 -1.67 25.50
CA ILE A 202 13.22 -2.84 25.67
C ILE A 202 13.95 -4.07 26.22
N GLY A 203 15.28 -4.14 26.07
CA GLY A 203 16.10 -5.22 26.63
C GLY A 203 15.97 -5.38 28.16
N ALA A 204 15.53 -4.33 28.87
CA ALA A 204 15.27 -4.40 30.31
C ALA A 204 13.93 -5.08 30.67
N SER A 205 13.09 -5.42 29.69
CA SER A 205 11.74 -5.98 29.89
C SER A 205 11.51 -7.25 29.06
N PRO A 206 11.88 -8.45 29.58
CA PRO A 206 11.73 -9.71 28.84
C PRO A 206 10.32 -9.98 28.31
N ASP A 207 9.29 -9.63 29.08
CA ASP A 207 7.88 -9.82 28.68
C ASP A 207 7.50 -8.98 27.46
N LYS A 208 8.05 -7.76 27.35
CA LYS A 208 7.83 -6.89 26.18
C LYS A 208 8.55 -7.39 24.95
N VAL A 209 9.77 -7.91 25.12
CA VAL A 209 10.50 -8.57 24.03
C VAL A 209 9.69 -9.76 23.51
N ALA A 210 9.19 -10.62 24.41
CA ALA A 210 8.36 -11.75 24.02
C ALA A 210 7.07 -11.31 23.30
N TYR A 211 6.43 -10.23 23.77
CA TYR A 211 5.26 -9.66 23.11
C TYR A 211 5.56 -9.16 21.69
N LEU A 212 6.66 -8.41 21.48
CA LEU A 212 7.03 -7.92 20.16
C LEU A 212 7.47 -9.04 19.22
N GLU A 213 8.15 -10.08 19.71
CA GLU A 213 8.48 -11.26 18.91
C GLU A 213 7.22 -11.99 18.44
N ALA A 214 6.24 -12.20 19.33
CA ALA A 214 4.95 -12.78 18.98
C ALA A 214 4.16 -11.92 17.99
N PHE A 215 4.17 -10.59 18.18
CA PHE A 215 3.53 -9.66 17.24
C PHE A 215 4.22 -9.67 15.87
N LYS A 216 5.56 -9.67 15.82
CA LYS A 216 6.34 -9.80 14.59
C LYS A 216 5.99 -11.08 13.83
N ALA A 217 5.90 -12.22 14.54
CA ALA A 217 5.51 -13.49 13.94
C ALA A 217 4.11 -13.46 13.31
N LYS A 218 3.16 -12.75 13.94
CA LYS A 218 1.79 -12.54 13.39
C LYS A 218 1.75 -11.55 12.23
N ALA A 219 2.66 -10.58 12.22
CA ALA A 219 2.75 -9.56 11.17
C ALA A 219 3.39 -10.10 9.87
N ALA A 220 4.36 -11.01 9.98
CA ALA A 220 5.11 -11.51 8.82
C ALA A 220 4.22 -12.11 7.69
N PRO A 221 3.17 -12.91 7.96
CA PRO A 221 2.29 -13.43 6.92
C PRO A 221 1.55 -12.35 6.12
N LEU A 222 1.21 -11.21 6.74
CA LEU A 222 0.56 -10.10 6.03
C LEU A 222 1.51 -9.51 4.98
N TYR A 223 2.80 -9.36 5.32
CA TYR A 223 3.79 -8.89 4.37
C TYR A 223 3.92 -9.83 3.17
N ALA A 224 4.03 -11.14 3.42
CA ALA A 224 4.11 -12.14 2.36
C ALA A 224 2.89 -12.09 1.43
N ALA A 225 1.68 -12.06 2.02
CA ALA A 225 0.42 -11.99 1.27
C ALA A 225 0.33 -10.74 0.37
N MET A 226 0.89 -9.61 0.81
CA MET A 226 0.90 -8.38 0.01
C MET A 226 1.99 -8.36 -1.07
N LYS A 227 3.17 -8.92 -0.78
CA LYS A 227 4.32 -8.92 -1.69
C LYS A 227 4.11 -9.84 -2.89
N ASP A 228 3.52 -11.01 -2.70
CA ASP A 228 3.42 -12.07 -3.73
C ASP A 228 2.28 -11.83 -4.75
N GLY A 229 2.10 -10.58 -5.16
CA GLY A 229 1.13 -10.16 -6.18
C GLY A 229 -0.33 -10.07 -5.70
N GLY A 230 -0.64 -10.56 -4.49
CA GLY A 230 -2.00 -10.60 -3.94
C GLY A 230 -2.72 -9.25 -3.91
N LEU A 231 -1.97 -8.14 -3.79
CA LEU A 231 -2.54 -6.80 -3.76
C LEU A 231 -3.29 -6.44 -5.04
N TYR A 232 -2.75 -6.78 -6.21
CA TYR A 232 -3.30 -6.36 -7.50
C TYR A 232 -3.73 -7.55 -8.39
N THR A 233 -3.75 -8.77 -7.85
CA THR A 233 -4.25 -9.97 -8.54
C THR A 233 -5.74 -9.85 -8.85
N GLY A 234 -6.12 -10.21 -10.08
CA GLY A 234 -7.43 -9.92 -10.68
C GLY A 234 -7.35 -9.08 -11.97
N ARG A 235 -6.14 -8.74 -12.44
CA ARG A 235 -5.92 -8.17 -13.77
C ARG A 235 -5.78 -9.29 -14.80
N ALA A 236 -6.54 -9.16 -15.89
CA ALA A 236 -6.01 -9.58 -17.18
C ALA A 236 -4.67 -8.85 -17.37
N ASP A 237 -3.63 -9.62 -17.65
CA ASP A 237 -2.31 -9.15 -18.01
C ASP A 237 -2.44 -7.98 -19.02
N PRO A 238 -1.84 -6.80 -18.81
CA PRO A 238 -1.83 -5.75 -19.82
C PRO A 238 -1.18 -6.25 -21.12
N ALA A 239 -0.30 -7.27 -21.02
CA ALA A 239 0.27 -7.98 -22.15
C ALA A 239 -0.75 -8.91 -22.86
N ALA A 240 -1.76 -9.43 -22.17
CA ALA A 240 -2.82 -10.26 -22.75
C ALA A 240 -3.97 -9.43 -23.36
N ALA A 241 -4.19 -8.20 -22.90
CA ALA A 241 -5.10 -7.25 -23.55
C ALA A 241 -4.53 -6.65 -24.86
N ALA A 242 -3.27 -6.95 -25.18
CA ALA A 242 -2.58 -6.53 -26.40
C ALA A 242 -2.65 -7.59 -27.53
N LYS A 243 -3.71 -8.40 -27.61
CA LYS A 243 -4.10 -8.97 -28.91
C LYS A 243 -5.09 -8.00 -29.56
N PRO A 244 -4.70 -7.24 -30.60
CA PRO A 244 -5.62 -6.35 -31.26
C PRO A 244 -6.70 -7.17 -31.96
N ALA A 245 -7.96 -6.87 -31.65
CA ALA A 245 -9.06 -7.14 -32.57
C ALA A 245 -8.80 -6.34 -33.86
N PRO A 246 -9.02 -6.91 -35.04
CA PRO A 246 -8.75 -6.24 -36.30
C PRO A 246 -9.83 -5.17 -36.51
N GLY A 247 -9.46 -3.90 -36.34
CA GLY A 247 -10.29 -2.77 -36.78
C GLY A 247 -10.48 -1.69 -35.72
N GLY A 248 -9.58 -0.70 -35.71
CA GLY A 248 -9.73 0.53 -34.94
C GLY A 248 -8.44 1.34 -34.97
N ALA A 249 -8.50 2.55 -35.50
CA ALA A 249 -7.35 3.38 -35.88
C ALA A 249 -6.35 3.63 -34.72
N SER A 250 -5.08 3.29 -34.96
CA SER A 250 -3.93 3.50 -34.07
C SER A 250 -3.59 4.98 -33.88
N GLN A 251 -3.51 5.42 -32.62
CA GLN A 251 -2.50 6.39 -32.21
C GLN A 251 -1.18 5.65 -32.03
N THR A 252 -0.22 5.94 -32.90
CA THR A 252 1.11 5.31 -32.90
C THR A 252 1.93 5.84 -31.73
N THR A 253 1.95 5.12 -30.60
CA THR A 253 3.13 5.18 -29.72
C THR A 253 4.22 4.39 -30.42
N ALA A 254 5.22 5.10 -30.95
CA ALA A 254 6.35 4.47 -31.61
C ALA A 254 6.99 3.46 -30.64
N ALA A 255 7.30 2.27 -31.13
CA ALA A 255 8.07 1.30 -30.37
C ALA A 255 9.38 1.94 -29.88
N PRO A 256 9.86 1.62 -28.66
CA PRO A 256 11.12 2.16 -28.17
C PRO A 256 12.25 1.83 -29.16
N SER A 257 13.13 2.81 -29.38
CA SER A 257 14.22 2.67 -30.35
C SER A 257 15.15 1.53 -29.95
N VAL A 258 15.91 1.02 -30.92
CA VAL A 258 16.95 0.00 -30.66
C VAL A 258 17.92 0.49 -29.58
N GLU A 259 18.31 1.78 -29.58
CA GLU A 259 19.18 2.33 -28.54
C GLU A 259 18.53 2.32 -27.15
N GLN A 260 17.25 2.67 -27.06
CA GLN A 260 16.52 2.67 -25.78
C GLN A 260 16.43 1.25 -25.20
N ARG A 261 16.14 0.26 -26.05
CA ARG A 261 16.05 -1.15 -25.67
C ARG A 261 17.41 -1.70 -25.22
N LEU A 262 18.49 -1.35 -25.93
CA LEU A 262 19.86 -1.75 -25.55
C LEU A 262 20.32 -1.08 -24.25
N THR A 263 19.95 0.17 -24.01
CA THR A 263 20.27 0.90 -22.77
C THR A 263 19.60 0.24 -21.57
N THR A 264 18.30 -0.06 -21.67
CA THR A 264 17.57 -0.78 -20.62
C THR A 264 18.16 -2.18 -20.38
N LEU A 265 18.51 -2.90 -21.45
CA LEU A 265 19.09 -4.24 -21.31
C LEU A 265 20.46 -4.21 -20.62
N LYS A 266 21.29 -3.20 -20.92
CA LYS A 266 22.59 -3.00 -20.26
C LYS A 266 22.42 -2.68 -18.77
N ASP A 267 21.47 -1.81 -18.43
CA ASP A 267 21.15 -1.50 -17.03
C ASP A 267 20.81 -2.77 -16.23
N LEU A 268 19.96 -3.65 -16.79
CA LEU A 268 19.59 -4.91 -16.14
C LEU A 268 20.80 -5.84 -15.90
N HIS A 269 21.73 -5.90 -16.85
CA HIS A 269 22.94 -6.71 -16.73
C HIS A 269 23.96 -6.13 -15.75
N ASP A 270 24.21 -4.82 -15.80
CA ASP A 270 25.11 -4.14 -14.85
C ASP A 270 24.61 -4.26 -13.40
N ARG A 271 23.27 -4.36 -13.23
CA ARG A 271 22.60 -4.60 -11.95
C ARG A 271 22.54 -6.06 -11.52
N GLN A 272 23.14 -6.98 -12.29
CA GLN A 272 23.12 -8.44 -12.05
C GLN A 272 21.70 -9.04 -11.92
N VAL A 273 20.69 -8.37 -12.49
CA VAL A 273 19.28 -8.85 -12.50
C VAL A 273 19.11 -9.95 -13.54
N ILE A 274 19.90 -9.91 -14.60
CA ILE A 274 20.00 -10.95 -15.63
C ILE A 274 21.44 -11.44 -15.73
N THR A 275 21.60 -12.71 -16.07
CA THR A 275 22.91 -13.32 -16.29
C THR A 275 23.56 -12.79 -17.57
N PRO A 276 24.90 -12.92 -17.71
CA PRO A 276 25.58 -12.57 -18.96
C PRO A 276 25.03 -13.30 -20.19
N ALA A 277 24.58 -14.55 -20.03
CA ALA A 277 23.99 -15.33 -21.12
C ALA A 277 22.62 -14.78 -21.56
N GLU A 278 21.78 -14.39 -20.61
CA GLU A 278 20.48 -13.77 -20.89
C GLU A 278 20.62 -12.38 -21.52
N TYR A 279 21.60 -11.60 -21.05
CA TYR A 279 21.98 -10.32 -21.65
C TYR A 279 22.35 -10.48 -23.13
N GLU A 280 23.27 -11.39 -23.45
CA GLU A 280 23.71 -11.59 -24.85
C GLU A 280 22.60 -12.13 -25.74
N ALA A 281 21.77 -13.06 -25.24
CA ALA A 281 20.62 -13.58 -25.99
C ALA A 281 19.63 -12.45 -26.36
N LYS A 282 19.27 -11.60 -25.39
CA LYS A 282 18.34 -10.48 -25.59
C LYS A 282 18.95 -9.37 -26.43
N ARG A 283 20.25 -9.12 -26.29
CA ARG A 283 20.99 -8.14 -27.08
C ARG A 283 20.98 -8.54 -28.56
N LYS A 284 21.21 -9.83 -28.85
CA LYS A 284 21.14 -10.38 -30.20
C LYS A 284 19.72 -10.31 -30.78
N GLU A 285 18.69 -10.56 -29.98
CA GLU A 285 17.29 -10.41 -30.38
C GLU A 285 16.94 -8.95 -30.75
N ILE A 286 17.41 -7.98 -29.97
CA ILE A 286 17.19 -6.55 -30.22
C ILE A 286 17.92 -6.09 -31.50
N LEU A 287 19.15 -6.55 -31.72
CA LEU A 287 19.96 -6.19 -32.89
C LEU A 287 19.59 -6.96 -34.16
N GLY A 288 19.05 -8.17 -34.03
CA GLY A 288 18.61 -9.01 -35.15
C GLY A 288 17.21 -8.67 -35.67
N GLY A 289 16.52 -7.71 -35.04
CA GLY A 289 15.25 -7.14 -35.51
C GLY A 289 15.41 -5.88 -36.37
N LEU A 290 16.63 -5.58 -36.83
CA LEU A 290 16.95 -4.58 -37.87
C LEU A 290 16.85 -5.23 -39.26
#